data_AF-A0A1F8DQX1-F1
#
_entry.id   AF-A0A1F8DQX1-F1
#
_cell.length_a   1.000
_cell.length_b   1.000
_cell.length_c   1.000
_cell.angle_alpha   90.00
_cell.angle_beta   90.00
_cell.angle_gamma   90.00
#
_symmetry.space_group_name_H-M   'P 1'
#
loop_
_entity.id
_entity.type
_entity.pdbx_description
1 polymer ?
#
loop_
_entity_poly.entity_id
_entity_poly.type
_entity_poly.pdbx_seq_one_letter_code
_entity_poly.pdbx_strand_id
1 'polypeptide(L)'
;MLFIIKDKYLRAVFGISLAVLIITSIIVFLKLRQIYNPLVIHFDAYSGIDFFGEKTNIFGILATTFAAIGINFFLADFLYNRERFLSYIFAFVSLELAILILMAMSVIISVN
;
A
#
# COMPACT_ATOMS: atom_id res chain seq x y z
N MET A 1 -23.31 0.86 13.10
CA MET A 1 -22.77 -0.25 12.30
C MET A 1 -22.24 0.35 11.01
N LEU A 2 -20.96 0.12 10.68
CA LEU A 2 -20.34 0.65 9.46
C LEU A 2 -21.10 0.12 8.23
N PHE A 3 -21.46 1.02 7.32
CA PHE A 3 -22.22 0.71 6.11
C PHE A 3 -21.39 -0.11 5.11
N ILE A 4 -20.07 0.14 5.07
CA ILE A 4 -19.12 -0.64 4.25
C ILE A 4 -19.19 -2.14 4.56
N ILE A 5 -19.42 -2.52 5.82
CA ILE A 5 -19.44 -3.94 6.21
C ILE A 5 -20.66 -4.66 5.62
N LYS A 6 -21.75 -3.94 5.30
CA LYS A 6 -22.95 -4.52 4.70
C LYS A 6 -22.83 -4.69 3.19
N ASP A 7 -22.12 -3.79 2.51
CA ASP A 7 -21.92 -3.87 1.06
C ASP A 7 -20.83 -4.91 0.73
N LYS A 8 -21.21 -5.94 -0.03
CA LYS A 8 -20.30 -7.04 -0.38
C LYS A 8 -19.12 -6.59 -1.23
N TYR A 9 -19.30 -5.59 -2.10
CA TYR A 9 -18.28 -5.11 -3.02
C TYR A 9 -17.29 -4.23 -2.28
N LEU A 10 -17.76 -3.24 -1.51
CA LEU A 10 -16.87 -2.38 -0.72
C LEU A 10 -16.05 -3.19 0.28
N ARG A 11 -16.71 -4.13 0.98
CA ARG A 11 -16.02 -5.04 1.90
C ARG A 11 -14.98 -5.90 1.20
N ALA A 12 -15.30 -6.43 0.01
CA ALA A 12 -14.35 -7.22 -0.76
C ALA A 12 -13.15 -6.38 -1.24
N VAL A 13 -13.40 -5.20 -1.80
CA VAL A 13 -12.33 -4.32 -2.33
C VAL A 13 -11.39 -3.86 -1.22
N PHE A 14 -11.92 -3.36 -0.08
CA PHE A 14 -11.07 -2.99 1.05
C PHE A 14 -10.37 -4.20 1.67
N GLY A 15 -11.05 -5.34 1.76
CA GLY A 15 -10.45 -6.58 2.25
C GLY A 15 -9.27 -7.05 1.39
N ILE A 16 -9.43 -7.02 0.06
CA ILE A 16 -8.35 -7.33 -0.89
C ILE A 16 -7.22 -6.31 -0.77
N SER A 17 -7.53 -5.01 -0.69
CA SER A 17 -6.52 -3.95 -0.55
C SER A 17 -5.66 -4.15 0.70
N LEU A 18 -6.30 -4.44 1.85
CA LEU A 18 -5.59 -4.74 3.09
C LEU A 18 -4.81 -6.05 3.01
N ALA A 19 -5.38 -7.10 2.41
CA ALA A 19 -4.67 -8.37 2.23
C ALA A 19 -3.40 -8.19 1.39
N VAL A 20 -3.49 -7.47 0.27
CA VAL A 20 -2.34 -7.12 -0.58
C VAL A 20 -1.29 -6.36 0.22
N LEU A 21 -1.69 -5.34 0.98
CA LEU A 21 -0.74 -4.53 1.74
C LEU A 21 -0.08 -5.31 2.89
N ILE A 22 -0.81 -6.19 3.57
CA ILE A 22 -0.27 -7.08 4.61
C ILE A 22 0.72 -8.08 4.01
N ILE A 23 0.34 -8.76 2.92
CA ILE A 23 1.22 -9.71 2.23
C ILE A 23 2.49 -9.00 1.76
N THR A 24 2.35 -7.82 1.16
CA THR A 24 3.49 -6.98 0.73
C THR A 24 4.40 -6.68 1.92
N SER A 25 3.83 -6.25 3.05
CA SER A 25 4.59 -5.92 4.25
C SER A 25 5.34 -7.12 4.84
N ILE A 26 4.72 -8.31 4.83
CA ILE A 26 5.36 -9.56 5.26
C ILE A 26 6.55 -9.89 4.35
N ILE A 27 6.36 -9.85 3.02
CA ILE A 27 7.42 -10.13 2.04
C ILE A 27 8.59 -9.16 2.25
N VAL A 28 8.30 -7.86 2.34
CA VAL A 28 9.29 -6.80 2.59
C VAL A 28 10.05 -7.06 3.89
N PHE A 29 9.35 -7.35 4.98
CA PHE A 29 9.98 -7.62 6.27
C PHE A 29 10.93 -8.82 6.22
N LEU A 30 10.49 -9.93 5.61
CA LEU A 30 11.29 -11.15 5.49
C LEU A 30 12.55 -10.94 4.65
N LYS A 31 12.45 -10.18 3.54
CA LYS A 31 13.56 -9.90 2.63
C LYS A 31 14.55 -8.89 3.21
N LEU A 32 14.05 -7.78 3.75
CA LEU A 32 14.90 -6.70 4.27
C LEU A 32 15.59 -7.05 5.60
N ARG A 33 15.08 -8.03 6.35
CA ARG A 33 15.73 -8.46 7.61
C ARG A 33 17.17 -8.93 7.38
N GLN A 34 17.47 -9.53 6.23
CA GLN A 34 18.77 -10.13 5.92
C GLN A 34 19.81 -9.15 5.36
N ILE A 35 19.41 -7.93 5.01
CA ILE A 35 20.27 -6.95 4.36
C ILE A 35 20.89 -6.03 5.42
N TYR A 36 22.22 -5.98 5.53
CA TYR A 36 22.90 -5.12 6.53
C TYR A 36 23.46 -3.81 5.93
N ASN A 37 23.45 -3.71 4.60
CA ASN A 37 23.95 -2.55 3.85
C ASN A 37 22.81 -1.53 3.57
N PRO A 38 23.14 -0.26 3.27
CA PRO A 38 22.16 0.72 2.82
C PRO A 38 21.41 0.22 1.58
N LEU A 39 20.08 0.42 1.56
CA LEU A 39 19.22 -0.12 0.53
C LEU A 39 19.20 0.77 -0.70
N VAL A 40 19.32 0.16 -1.87
CA VAL A 40 19.09 0.81 -3.15
C VAL A 40 17.59 1.05 -3.29
N ILE A 41 17.15 2.30 -3.10
CA ILE A 41 15.74 2.68 -3.22
C ILE A 41 15.44 3.21 -4.62
N HIS A 42 16.43 3.83 -5.28
CA HIS A 42 16.30 4.27 -6.67
C HIS A 42 17.54 3.90 -7.48
N PHE A 43 17.29 3.34 -8.66
CA PHE A 43 18.28 2.95 -9.65
C PHE A 43 17.85 3.47 -11.01
N ASP A 44 18.73 4.20 -11.68
CA ASP A 44 18.58 4.60 -13.08
C ASP A 44 19.45 3.68 -13.95
N ALA A 45 18.86 3.13 -15.01
CA ALA A 45 19.56 2.24 -15.93
C ALA A 45 20.75 2.91 -16.64
N TYR A 46 20.73 4.24 -16.79
CA TYR A 46 21.80 5.00 -17.44
C TYR A 46 22.83 5.56 -16.46
N SER A 47 22.40 5.90 -15.24
CA SER A 47 23.21 6.64 -14.25
C SER A 47 23.69 5.77 -13.08
N GLY A 48 23.15 4.56 -12.92
CA GLY A 48 23.45 3.67 -11.81
C GLY A 48 22.57 3.92 -10.57
N ILE A 49 23.06 3.51 -9.40
CA ILE A 49 22.36 3.72 -8.13
C ILE A 49 22.47 5.20 -7.74
N ASP A 50 21.34 5.90 -7.66
CA ASP A 50 21.31 7.34 -7.36
C ASP A 50 20.75 7.62 -5.95
N PHE A 51 19.96 6.70 -5.38
CA PHE A 51 19.40 6.89 -4.05
C PHE A 51 19.53 5.65 -3.17
N PHE A 52 20.35 5.80 -2.13
CA PHE A 52 20.39 4.90 -0.99
C PHE A 52 19.44 5.38 0.09
N GLY A 53 18.73 4.48 0.74
CA GLY A 53 17.99 4.82 1.94
C GLY A 53 17.98 3.72 2.98
N GLU A 54 17.37 4.04 4.11
CA GLU A 54 17.28 3.15 5.26
C GLU A 54 16.03 2.28 5.19
N LYS A 55 16.06 1.15 5.91
CA LYS A 55 14.89 0.28 6.11
C LYS A 55 13.70 1.05 6.67
N THR A 56 13.98 2.04 7.52
CA THR A 56 12.99 2.94 8.15
C THR A 56 12.17 3.69 7.10
N ASN A 57 12.77 4.13 6.00
CA ASN A 57 12.06 4.79 4.90
C ASN A 57 11.03 3.84 4.25
N ILE A 58 11.40 2.58 4.01
CA ILE A 58 10.51 1.58 3.41
C ILE A 58 9.33 1.27 4.33
N PHE A 59 9.58 1.03 5.61
CA PHE A 59 8.50 0.82 6.59
C PHE A 59 7.64 2.07 6.78
N GLY A 60 8.24 3.27 6.63
CA GLY A 60 7.51 4.53 6.59
C GLY A 60 6.51 4.59 5.44
N ILE A 61 6.93 4.24 4.22
CA ILE A 61 6.05 4.18 3.04
C ILE A 61 4.89 3.20 3.26
N LEU A 62 5.18 2.01 3.80
CA LEU A 62 4.13 1.03 4.14
C LEU A 62 3.16 1.58 5.18
N ALA A 63 3.67 2.17 6.27
CA ALA A 63 2.85 2.75 7.33
C ALA A 63 1.96 3.90 6.81
N THR A 64 2.49 4.80 5.99
CA THR A 64 1.71 5.87 5.36
C THR A 64 0.63 5.32 4.43
N THR A 65 0.91 4.22 3.73
CA THR A 65 -0.08 3.56 2.86
C THR A 65 -1.19 2.93 3.69
N PHE A 66 -0.87 2.26 4.81
CA PHE A 66 -1.88 1.75 5.74
C PHE A 66 -2.77 2.89 6.27
N ALA A 67 -2.17 4.01 6.66
CA ALA A 67 -2.92 5.18 7.11
C ALA A 67 -3.83 5.75 5.99
N ALA A 68 -3.33 5.85 4.76
CA ALA A 68 -4.10 6.33 3.61
C ALA A 68 -5.30 5.43 3.30
N ILE A 69 -5.12 4.11 3.26
CA ILE A 69 -6.23 3.15 3.07
C ILE A 69 -7.23 3.25 4.24
N GLY A 70 -6.74 3.42 5.48
CA GLY A 70 -7.58 3.65 6.65
C GLY A 70 -8.45 4.91 6.52
N ILE A 71 -7.85 6.03 6.09
CA ILE A 71 -8.57 7.28 5.83
C ILE A 71 -9.63 7.06 4.73
N ASN A 72 -9.26 6.42 3.63
CA ASN A 72 -10.20 6.12 2.54
C ASN A 72 -11.35 5.22 2.99
N PHE A 73 -11.10 4.28 3.90
CA PHE A 73 -12.15 3.45 4.49
C PHE A 73 -13.16 4.29 5.27
N PHE A 74 -12.70 5.19 6.14
CA PHE A 74 -13.61 6.09 6.88
C PHE A 74 -14.35 7.07 5.96
N LEU A 75 -13.67 7.62 4.95
CA LEU A 75 -14.30 8.50 3.95
C LEU A 75 -15.35 7.74 3.14
N ALA A 76 -15.06 6.53 2.70
CA ALA A 76 -16.00 5.69 1.98
C ALA A 76 -17.23 5.35 2.83
N ASP A 77 -17.08 5.14 4.14
CA ASP A 77 -18.21 4.85 5.03
C ASP A 77 -19.10 6.08 5.24
N PHE A 78 -18.46 7.22 5.49
CA PHE A 78 -19.15 8.50 5.65
C PHE A 78 -19.94 8.90 4.40
N LEU A 79 -19.33 8.71 3.21
CA LEU A 79 -19.94 9.09 1.94
C LEU A 79 -20.97 8.07 1.44
N TYR A 80 -20.99 6.84 1.95
CA TYR A 80 -21.86 5.78 1.45
C TYR A 80 -23.35 6.16 1.40
N ASN A 81 -23.85 6.85 2.43
CA ASN A 81 -25.26 7.26 2.50
C ASN A 81 -25.56 8.52 1.69
N ARG A 82 -24.57 9.40 1.53
CA ARG A 82 -24.75 10.68 0.82
C ARG A 82 -24.57 10.49 -0.68
N GLU A 83 -23.47 9.85 -1.08
CA GLU A 83 -23.08 9.60 -2.46
C GLU A 83 -22.33 8.27 -2.59
N ARG A 84 -23.08 7.22 -2.97
CA ARG A 84 -22.53 5.86 -3.15
C ARG A 84 -21.38 5.81 -4.15
N PHE A 85 -21.47 6.59 -5.23
CA PHE A 85 -20.44 6.63 -6.27
C PHE A 85 -19.05 7.02 -5.71
N LEU A 86 -19.00 8.07 -4.88
CA LEU A 86 -17.75 8.49 -4.22
C LEU A 86 -17.20 7.41 -3.28
N SER A 87 -18.07 6.70 -2.55
CA SER A 87 -17.64 5.60 -1.67
C SER A 87 -16.93 4.48 -2.46
N TYR A 88 -17.45 4.11 -3.65
CA TYR A 88 -16.76 3.17 -4.52
C TYR A 88 -15.43 3.71 -5.05
N ILE A 89 -15.34 5.00 -5.42
CA ILE A 89 -14.07 5.61 -5.83
C ILE A 89 -13.01 5.44 -4.74
N PHE A 90 -13.31 5.81 -3.49
CA PHE A 90 -12.35 5.68 -2.38
C PHE A 90 -11.93 4.22 -2.13
N ALA A 91 -12.84 3.25 -2.31
CA ALA A 91 -12.49 1.84 -2.22
C ALA A 91 -11.54 1.40 -3.34
N PHE A 92 -11.84 1.74 -4.60
CA PHE A 92 -11.00 1.36 -5.73
C PHE A 92 -9.64 2.06 -5.73
N VAL A 93 -9.58 3.34 -5.35
CA VAL A 93 -8.32 4.07 -5.15
C VAL A 93 -7.46 3.39 -4.08
N SER A 94 -8.08 2.85 -3.02
CA SER A 94 -7.34 2.11 -1.99
C SER A 94 -6.72 0.82 -2.53
N LEU A 95 -7.41 0.13 -3.44
CA LEU A 95 -6.89 -1.06 -4.11
C LEU A 95 -5.76 -0.70 -5.07
N GLU A 96 -5.94 0.35 -5.86
CA GLU A 96 -4.91 0.87 -6.76
C GLU A 96 -3.63 1.24 -6.00
N LEU A 97 -3.76 1.99 -4.88
CA LEU A 97 -2.63 2.31 -4.01
C LEU A 97 -1.93 1.06 -3.47
N ALA A 98 -2.69 0.05 -3.03
CA ALA A 98 -2.11 -1.20 -2.54
C ALA A 98 -1.31 -1.93 -3.64
N ILE A 99 -1.80 -1.95 -4.88
CA ILE A 99 -1.13 -2.55 -6.04
C ILE A 99 0.13 -1.75 -6.40
N LEU A 100 0.05 -0.42 -6.46
CA LEU A 100 1.21 0.43 -6.75
C LEU A 100 2.33 0.23 -5.73
N ILE A 101 1.97 0.11 -4.45
CA ILE A 101 2.94 -0.16 -3.38
C ILE A 101 3.52 -1.57 -3.49
N LEU A 102 2.72 -2.59 -3.82
CA LEU A 102 3.24 -3.92 -4.11
C LEU A 102 4.27 -3.89 -5.25
N MET A 103 3.97 -3.17 -6.35
CA MET A 103 4.89 -3.03 -7.48
C MET A 103 6.17 -2.30 -7.08
N ALA A 104 6.06 -1.16 -6.41
CA ALA A 104 7.22 -0.38 -5.95
C ALA A 104 8.13 -1.21 -5.03
N MET A 105 7.55 -1.90 -4.05
CA MET A 105 8.30 -2.76 -3.14
C MET A 105 8.94 -3.96 -3.84
N SER A 106 8.26 -4.54 -4.82
CA SER A 106 8.80 -5.65 -5.63
C SER A 106 10.06 -5.22 -6.39
N VAL A 107 10.04 -4.02 -6.99
CA VAL A 107 11.23 -3.45 -7.67
C VAL A 107 12.36 -3.23 -6.68
N ILE A 108 12.10 -2.62 -5.53
CA ILE A 108 13.12 -2.39 -4.49
C ILE A 108 13.73 -3.72 -4.04
N ILE A 109 12.91 -4.75 -3.78
CA ILE A 109 13.40 -6.07 -3.39
C ILE A 109 14.19 -6.75 -4.51
N SER A 110 13.81 -6.56 -5.77
CA SER A 110 14.49 -7.22 -6.90
C SER A 110 15.91 -6.68 -7.15
N VAL A 111 16.19 -5.46 -6.71
CA VAL A 111 17.48 -4.77 -6.94
C VAL A 111 18.43 -4.95 -5.76
N ASN A 112 17.97 -5.47 -4.62
CA ASN A 112 18.76 -5.66 -3.39
C ASN A 112 18.85 -7.13 -2.97
#